data_AF-A0A699VM42-F1
#
_entry.id   AF-A0A699VM42-F1
#
_cell.length_a   1.000
_cell.length_b   1.000
_cell.length_c   1.000
_cell.angle_alpha   90.00
_cell.angle_beta   90.00
_cell.angle_gamma   90.00
#
_symmetry.space_group_name_H-M   'P 1'
#
loop_
_entity.id
_entity.type
_entity.pdbx_description
1 polymer ?
#
loop_
_entity_poly.entity_id
_entity_poly.type
_entity_poly.pdbx_seq_one_letter_code
_entity_poly.pdbx_strand_id
1 'polypeptide(L)'
;MPERKQIESDLKAYSTQLEAQMKSKQTDFQTKLDAYQKGGPTMTAVVKADKEKELQALQQGLQEFSSTAQQSLQQKQQQLLSPALPILLHGPKDGDISDLILKKMGITPTAAPTGPSTQPQQQSPATKTPVAPTSTPTKSKTKK
;
A
#
# COMPACT_ATOMS: atom_id res chain seq x y z
N MET A 1 2.82 -32.18 -7.93
CA MET A 1 3.70 -31.13 -7.36
C MET A 1 3.16 -30.68 -6.00
N PRO A 2 3.65 -31.25 -4.89
CA PRO A 2 3.24 -30.87 -3.53
C PRO A 2 3.69 -29.45 -3.13
N GLU A 3 4.83 -28.97 -3.65
CA GLU A 3 5.40 -27.65 -3.30
C GLU A 3 4.44 -26.47 -3.57
N ARG A 4 3.73 -26.48 -4.71
CA ARG A 4 2.77 -25.42 -5.06
C ARG A 4 1.58 -25.38 -4.09
N LYS A 5 1.07 -26.56 -3.72
CA LYS A 5 -0.03 -26.66 -2.75
C LYS A 5 0.39 -26.17 -1.37
N GLN A 6 1.64 -26.42 -0.98
CA GLN A 6 2.20 -25.91 0.28
C GLN A 6 2.27 -24.38 0.25
N ILE A 7 2.81 -23.79 -0.82
CA ILE A 7 2.93 -22.33 -1.01
C ILE A 7 1.55 -21.65 -0.96
N GLU A 8 0.55 -22.21 -1.65
CA GLU A 8 -0.82 -21.69 -1.62
C GLU A 8 -1.45 -21.78 -0.22
N SER A 9 -1.20 -22.88 0.50
CA SER A 9 -1.67 -23.07 1.87
C SER A 9 -1.03 -22.07 2.83
N ASP A 10 0.29 -21.90 2.77
CA ASP A 10 1.05 -20.94 3.57
C ASP A 10 0.61 -19.49 3.30
N LEU A 11 0.44 -19.10 2.04
CA LEU A 11 -0.05 -17.77 1.67
C LEU A 11 -1.46 -17.53 2.23
N LYS A 12 -2.34 -18.53 2.10
CA LYS A 12 -3.71 -18.41 2.60
C LYS A 12 -3.76 -18.34 4.12
N ALA A 13 -2.99 -19.18 4.81
CA ALA A 13 -2.86 -19.14 6.26
C ALA A 13 -2.32 -17.78 6.73
N TYR A 14 -1.30 -17.24 6.04
CA TYR A 14 -0.73 -15.95 6.37
C TYR A 14 -1.72 -14.80 6.19
N SER A 15 -2.47 -14.80 5.08
CA SER A 15 -3.54 -13.81 4.84
C SER A 15 -4.63 -13.88 5.92
N THR A 16 -5.09 -15.09 6.25
CA THR A 16 -6.09 -15.29 7.32
C THR A 16 -5.56 -14.85 8.68
N GLN A 17 -4.28 -15.10 8.97
CA GLN A 17 -3.65 -14.65 10.21
C GLN A 17 -3.59 -13.12 10.28
N LEU A 18 -3.27 -12.45 9.16
CA LEU A 18 -3.28 -10.99 9.10
C LEU A 18 -4.68 -10.42 9.33
N GLU A 19 -5.71 -10.99 8.71
CA GLU A 19 -7.11 -10.61 8.94
C GLU A 19 -7.52 -10.81 10.41
N ALA A 20 -7.15 -11.94 11.01
CA ALA A 20 -7.44 -12.23 12.41
C ALA A 20 -6.75 -11.25 13.38
N GLN A 21 -5.51 -10.86 13.07
CA GLN A 21 -4.78 -9.85 13.84
C GLN A 21 -5.39 -8.45 13.67
N MET A 22 -5.80 -8.08 12.46
CA MET A 22 -6.46 -6.79 12.21
C MET A 22 -7.75 -6.68 13.02
N LYS A 23 -8.57 -7.74 12.96
CA LYS A 23 -9.81 -7.84 13.73
C LYS A 23 -9.55 -7.83 15.23
N SER A 24 -8.55 -8.56 15.71
CA SER A 24 -8.17 -8.55 17.13
C SER A 24 -7.76 -7.17 17.60
N LYS A 25 -6.88 -6.46 16.88
CA LYS A 25 -6.48 -5.10 17.28
C LYS A 25 -7.65 -4.12 17.24
N GLN A 26 -8.55 -4.28 16.28
CA GLN A 26 -9.75 -3.45 16.19
C GLN A 26 -10.71 -3.71 17.37
N THR A 27 -10.89 -4.98 17.76
CA THR A 27 -11.64 -5.35 18.97
C THR A 27 -10.96 -4.82 20.23
N ASP A 28 -9.65 -4.97 20.37
CA ASP A 28 -8.90 -4.52 21.56
C ASP A 28 -9.04 -3.01 21.76
N PHE A 29 -8.98 -2.22 20.67
CA PHE A 29 -9.26 -0.78 20.69
C PHE A 29 -10.68 -0.51 21.19
N GLN A 30 -11.69 -1.19 20.64
CA GLN A 30 -13.08 -1.01 21.04
C GLN A 30 -13.28 -1.36 22.52
N THR A 31 -12.72 -2.48 22.98
CA THR A 31 -12.79 -2.94 24.37
C THR A 31 -12.10 -1.98 25.32
N LYS A 32 -10.90 -1.48 24.99
CA LYS A 32 -10.21 -0.49 25.82
C LYS A 32 -10.96 0.83 25.90
N LEU A 33 -11.62 1.24 24.80
CA LEU A 33 -12.40 2.46 24.76
C LEU A 33 -13.65 2.33 25.65
N ASP A 34 -14.33 1.19 25.60
CA ASP A 34 -15.47 0.88 26.47
C ASP A 34 -15.04 0.76 27.95
N ALA A 35 -13.92 0.10 28.22
CA ALA A 35 -13.35 -0.02 29.56
C ALA A 35 -12.91 1.33 30.13
N TYR A 36 -12.34 2.23 29.32
CA TYR A 36 -12.00 3.59 29.73
C TYR A 36 -13.26 4.42 30.01
N GLN A 37 -14.31 4.31 29.19
CA GLN A 37 -15.57 5.00 29.44
C GLN A 37 -16.28 4.52 30.71
N LYS A 38 -16.36 3.19 30.92
CA LYS A 38 -17.06 2.59 32.07
C LYS A 38 -16.24 2.63 33.35
N GLY A 39 -14.94 2.38 33.25
CA GLY A 39 -13.99 2.34 34.38
C GLY A 39 -13.34 3.68 34.67
N GLY A 40 -13.43 4.67 33.78
CA GLY A 40 -12.84 5.99 33.96
C GLY A 40 -13.05 6.61 35.35
N PRO A 41 -14.26 6.67 35.93
CA PRO A 41 -14.45 7.26 37.26
C PRO A 41 -13.84 6.44 38.40
N THR A 42 -13.59 5.14 38.22
CA THR A 42 -12.99 4.27 39.25
C THR A 42 -11.48 4.07 39.07
N MET A 43 -10.90 4.59 37.98
CA MET A 43 -9.48 4.50 37.67
C MET A 43 -8.69 5.70 38.23
N THR A 44 -7.50 5.43 38.78
CA THR A 44 -6.56 6.49 39.20
C THR A 44 -5.97 7.21 37.99
N ALA A 45 -5.48 8.45 38.18
CA ALA A 45 -4.93 9.26 37.09
C ALA A 45 -3.79 8.55 36.32
N VAL A 46 -2.98 7.74 37.01
CA VAL A 46 -1.91 6.94 36.39
C VAL A 46 -2.48 5.88 35.46
N VAL A 47 -3.54 5.17 35.87
CA VAL A 47 -4.16 4.12 35.05
C VAL A 47 -4.91 4.73 33.86
N LYS A 48 -5.53 5.91 34.02
CA LYS A 48 -6.11 6.65 32.89
C LYS A 48 -5.08 7.04 31.85
N ALA A 49 -3.97 7.63 32.30
CA ALA A 49 -2.88 8.02 31.41
C ALA A 49 -2.32 6.81 30.63
N ASP A 50 -2.18 5.67 31.32
CA ASP A 50 -1.77 4.41 30.68
C ASP A 50 -2.79 3.94 29.63
N LYS A 51 -4.09 3.91 29.97
CA LYS A 51 -5.16 3.54 29.04
C LYS A 51 -5.28 4.47 27.83
N GLU A 52 -5.14 5.78 28.02
CA GLU A 52 -5.12 6.75 26.92
C GLU A 52 -3.92 6.52 26.01
N LYS A 53 -2.72 6.33 26.58
CA LYS A 53 -1.52 6.03 25.81
C LYS A 53 -1.67 4.73 25.04
N GLU A 54 -2.31 3.73 25.64
CA GLU A 54 -2.56 2.43 25.02
C GLU A 54 -3.59 2.50 23.90
N LEU A 55 -4.66 3.29 24.05
CA LEU A 55 -5.62 3.58 22.98
C LEU A 55 -4.95 4.29 21.80
N GLN A 56 -4.06 5.24 22.08
CA GLN A 56 -3.31 5.96 21.06
C GLN A 56 -2.33 5.03 20.33
N ALA A 57 -1.63 4.17 21.08
CA ALA A 57 -0.74 3.15 20.52
C ALA A 57 -1.52 2.13 19.67
N LEU A 58 -2.73 1.73 20.07
CA LEU A 58 -3.59 0.84 19.28
C LEU A 58 -4.03 1.47 17.97
N GLN A 59 -4.36 2.76 17.98
CA GLN A 59 -4.73 3.49 16.77
C GLN A 59 -3.56 3.57 15.79
N GLN A 60 -2.36 3.89 16.27
CA GLN A 60 -1.14 3.86 15.46
C GLN A 60 -0.82 2.44 14.97
N GLY A 61 -0.93 1.46 15.86
CA GLY A 61 -0.70 0.06 15.57
C GLY A 61 -1.65 -0.49 14.51
N LEU A 62 -2.90 -0.01 14.44
CA LEU A 62 -3.84 -0.39 13.39
C LEU A 62 -3.38 0.09 12.00
N GLN A 63 -2.94 1.35 11.93
CA GLN A 63 -2.49 1.96 10.68
C GLN A 63 -1.18 1.34 10.20
N GLU A 64 -0.23 1.17 11.12
CA GLU A 64 1.03 0.48 10.82
C GLU A 64 0.77 -0.96 10.40
N PHE A 65 -0.06 -1.70 11.15
CA PHE A 65 -0.41 -3.08 10.81
C PHE A 65 -0.98 -3.22 9.40
N SER A 66 -1.84 -2.30 8.95
CA SER A 66 -2.35 -2.32 7.58
C SER A 66 -1.24 -2.19 6.53
N SER A 67 -0.27 -1.30 6.77
CA SER A 67 0.89 -1.12 5.89
C SER A 67 1.82 -2.33 5.92
N THR A 68 2.18 -2.79 7.12
CA THR A 68 3.09 -3.93 7.32
C THR A 68 2.47 -5.24 6.82
N ALA A 69 1.15 -5.40 6.92
CA ALA A 69 0.44 -6.56 6.39
C ALA A 69 0.61 -6.69 4.88
N GLN A 70 0.45 -5.58 4.13
CA GLN A 70 0.68 -5.58 2.67
C GLN A 70 2.13 -5.90 2.32
N GLN A 71 3.08 -5.27 3.02
CA GLN A 71 4.51 -5.51 2.79
C GLN A 71 4.88 -6.96 3.08
N SER A 72 4.38 -7.51 4.19
CA SER A 72 4.68 -8.88 4.61
C SER A 72 4.08 -9.92 3.66
N LEU A 73 2.89 -9.66 3.09
CA LEU A 73 2.30 -10.53 2.07
C LEU A 73 3.19 -10.63 0.84
N GLN A 74 3.72 -9.49 0.39
CA GLN A 74 4.62 -9.41 -0.75
C GLN A 74 5.96 -10.10 -0.46
N GLN A 75 6.49 -9.91 0.75
CA GLN A 75 7.73 -10.56 1.19
C GLN A 75 7.57 -12.07 1.31
N LYS A 76 6.45 -12.55 1.87
CA LYS A 76 6.10 -13.97 1.97
C LYS A 76 5.93 -14.60 0.60
N GLN A 77 5.28 -13.90 -0.34
CA GLN A 77 5.19 -14.35 -1.74
C GLN A 77 6.59 -14.49 -2.35
N GLN A 78 7.47 -13.49 -2.20
CA GLN A 78 8.83 -13.54 -2.76
C GLN A 78 9.70 -14.64 -2.12
N GLN A 79 9.58 -14.86 -0.81
CA GLN A 79 10.27 -15.94 -0.10
C GLN A 79 9.79 -17.32 -0.52
N LEU A 80 8.48 -17.48 -0.80
CA LEU A 80 7.92 -18.74 -1.26
C LEU A 80 8.20 -19.01 -2.75
N LEU A 81 8.40 -17.97 -3.58
CA LEU A 81 8.88 -18.12 -4.95
C LEU A 81 10.38 -18.41 -5.06
N SER A 82 11.19 -17.96 -4.08
CA SER A 82 12.65 -18.13 -4.08
C SER A 82 13.12 -19.60 -4.20
N PRO A 83 12.58 -20.58 -3.46
CA PRO A 83 12.95 -22.00 -3.60
C PRO A 83 12.26 -22.72 -4.78
N ALA A 84 11.27 -22.11 -5.44
CA ALA A 84 10.58 -22.71 -6.57
C ALA A 84 11.38 -22.63 -7.89
N LEU A 85 12.35 -21.71 -7.97
CA LEU A 85 13.18 -21.47 -9.15
C LEU A 85 14.02 -22.68 -9.62
N PRO A 86 14.73 -23.43 -8.76
CA PRO A 86 15.49 -24.61 -9.20
C PRO A 86 14.60 -25.75 -9.74
N ILE A 87 13.34 -25.84 -9.30
CA ILE A 87 12.39 -26.89 -9.71
C ILE A 87 11.63 -26.49 -10.98
N LEU A 88 11.43 -25.19 -11.23
CA LEU A 88 10.72 -24.68 -12.40
C LEU A 88 11.56 -24.74 -13.70
N LEU A 89 12.89 -24.93 -13.62
CA LEU A 89 13.72 -25.15 -14.80
C LEU A 89 13.48 -26.53 -15.47
N HIS A 90 12.82 -27.46 -14.79
CA HIS A 90 12.46 -28.78 -15.33
C HIS A 90 10.94 -29.03 -15.27
N GLY A 91 10.18 -28.28 -16.06
CA GLY A 91 8.76 -28.56 -16.30
C GLY A 91 8.16 -27.62 -17.37
N PRO A 92 7.36 -28.12 -18.32
CA PRO A 92 7.01 -27.39 -19.53
C PRO A 92 6.08 -26.20 -19.26
N LYS A 93 6.31 -25.18 -20.08
CA LYS A 93 5.43 -24.06 -20.46
C LYS A 93 3.93 -24.34 -20.25
N ASP A 94 3.27 -23.49 -19.47
CA ASP A 94 1.83 -23.11 -19.48
C ASP A 94 1.33 -22.82 -18.06
N GLY A 95 1.58 -21.60 -17.55
CA GLY A 95 1.15 -21.25 -16.20
C GLY A 95 1.29 -19.79 -15.83
N ASP A 96 0.93 -18.88 -16.73
CA ASP A 96 0.85 -17.44 -16.47
C ASP A 96 -0.25 -17.10 -15.46
N ILE A 97 0.06 -17.26 -14.18
CA ILE A 97 -0.72 -16.72 -13.05
C ILE A 97 -0.77 -15.18 -13.06
N SER A 98 0.11 -14.51 -13.82
CA SER A 98 0.10 -13.06 -14.04
C SER A 98 -1.08 -12.59 -14.90
N ASP A 99 -1.49 -13.36 -15.92
CA ASP A 99 -2.60 -12.98 -16.80
C ASP A 99 -3.97 -13.16 -16.11
N LEU A 100 -4.08 -14.15 -15.22
CA LEU A 100 -5.31 -14.44 -14.47
C LEU A 100 -5.65 -13.34 -13.45
N ILE A 101 -4.62 -12.73 -12.85
CA ILE A 101 -4.75 -11.56 -11.96
C ILE A 101 -5.07 -10.30 -12.78
N LEU A 102 -4.52 -10.17 -13.98
CA LEU A 102 -4.84 -9.11 -14.93
C LEU A 102 -6.31 -9.16 -15.39
N LYS A 103 -6.83 -10.35 -15.70
CA LYS A 103 -8.23 -10.59 -16.05
C LYS A 103 -9.20 -10.33 -14.89
N LYS A 104 -8.82 -10.70 -13.66
CA LYS A 104 -9.65 -10.52 -12.45
C LYS A 104 -9.67 -9.09 -11.92
N MET A 105 -8.72 -8.25 -12.32
CA MET A 105 -8.66 -6.82 -12.04
C MET A 105 -9.30 -5.93 -13.12
N GLY A 106 -9.88 -6.51 -14.19
CA GLY A 106 -10.67 -5.74 -15.17
C GLY A 106 -9.89 -4.70 -15.99
N ILE A 107 -8.56 -4.74 -16.01
CA ILE A 107 -7.76 -3.91 -16.92
C ILE A 107 -7.58 -4.64 -18.24
N THR A 108 -8.55 -4.50 -19.14
CA THR A 108 -8.32 -4.74 -20.56
C THR A 108 -7.29 -3.71 -21.06
N PRO A 109 -6.10 -4.12 -21.56
CA PRO A 109 -5.29 -3.23 -22.35
C PRO A 109 -6.01 -3.03 -23.68
N THR A 110 -6.80 -1.95 -23.77
CA THR A 110 -7.09 -1.36 -25.07
C THR A 110 -5.76 -0.98 -25.73
N ALA A 111 -5.63 -1.34 -27.00
CA ALA A 111 -4.39 -1.35 -27.78
C ALA A 111 -3.51 -0.11 -27.62
N ALA A 112 -2.20 -0.34 -27.45
CA ALA A 112 -1.19 0.66 -27.81
C ALA A 112 -1.02 0.68 -29.34
N PRO A 113 -1.00 1.85 -30.01
CA PRO A 113 -0.49 1.94 -31.37
C PRO A 113 1.04 1.78 -31.33
N THR A 114 1.56 0.82 -32.09
CA THR A 114 2.98 0.62 -32.35
C THR A 114 3.39 1.44 -33.58
N GLY A 115 4.57 2.06 -33.52
CA GLY A 115 5.22 2.74 -34.66
C GLY A 115 6.56 3.40 -34.28
N PRO A 116 7.72 3.01 -34.88
CA PRO A 116 9.06 3.30 -34.34
C PRO A 116 9.85 4.41 -35.07
N SER A 117 10.95 4.88 -34.44
CA SER A 117 12.24 5.33 -35.04
C SER A 117 12.65 6.84 -34.95
N THR A 118 13.76 7.09 -34.23
CA THR A 118 14.98 7.89 -34.61
C THR A 118 14.99 9.44 -34.62
N GLN A 119 15.92 10.02 -33.82
CA GLN A 119 16.58 11.37 -33.86
C GLN A 119 17.21 11.75 -35.24
N PRO A 120 17.87 12.93 -35.49
CA PRO A 120 17.80 14.33 -34.99
C PRO A 120 17.82 15.42 -36.15
N GLN A 121 17.90 16.73 -35.80
CA GLN A 121 18.23 17.94 -36.65
C GLN A 121 17.15 18.46 -37.65
N GLN A 122 17.00 19.74 -38.03
CA GLN A 122 17.40 21.12 -37.65
C GLN A 122 16.71 22.06 -38.69
N GLN A 123 16.23 23.26 -38.30
CA GLN A 123 16.29 24.57 -39.00
C GLN A 123 15.05 25.47 -38.79
N SER A 124 15.32 26.59 -38.10
CA SER A 124 14.57 27.86 -37.98
C SER A 124 14.55 28.65 -39.32
N PRO A 125 14.07 29.93 -39.46
CA PRO A 125 13.41 30.87 -38.52
C PRO A 125 12.23 31.69 -39.14
N ALA A 126 11.53 32.51 -38.33
CA ALA A 126 11.24 33.95 -38.58
C ALA A 126 9.99 34.50 -37.83
N THR A 127 10.28 35.33 -36.81
CA THR A 127 9.63 36.63 -36.44
C THR A 127 8.10 36.69 -36.23
N LYS A 128 7.57 37.20 -35.10
CA LYS A 128 7.88 38.51 -34.48
C LYS A 128 7.67 38.52 -32.94
N THR A 129 8.68 38.98 -32.22
CA THR A 129 8.65 39.65 -30.89
C THR A 129 8.10 41.10 -31.06
N PRO A 130 7.98 41.99 -30.03
CA PRO A 130 8.07 41.88 -28.57
C PRO A 130 6.89 42.60 -27.84
N VAL A 131 6.71 42.48 -26.51
CA VAL A 131 7.17 43.46 -25.50
C VAL A 131 7.25 42.83 -24.10
N ALA A 132 8.36 43.12 -23.42
CA ALA A 132 8.69 42.80 -22.03
C ALA A 132 8.31 43.99 -21.10
N PRO A 133 8.85 44.18 -19.87
CA PRO A 133 9.08 43.30 -18.71
C PRO A 133 8.56 43.95 -17.37
N THR A 134 9.02 43.43 -16.22
CA THR A 134 9.32 44.13 -14.92
C THR A 134 8.37 44.05 -13.69
N SER A 135 8.96 43.49 -12.62
CA SER A 135 9.07 43.95 -11.20
C SER A 135 7.90 43.88 -10.19
N THR A 136 8.01 42.93 -9.25
CA THR A 136 8.07 43.02 -7.75
C THR A 136 6.99 43.85 -6.95
N PRO A 137 6.97 43.86 -5.59
CA PRO A 137 5.92 43.27 -4.72
C PRO A 137 5.04 44.28 -3.92
N THR A 138 4.19 43.76 -3.02
CA THR A 138 3.60 44.42 -1.83
C THR A 138 2.33 45.27 -1.99
N LYS A 139 1.21 44.83 -1.38
CA LYS A 139 0.48 45.61 -0.34
C LYS A 139 -0.69 44.84 0.29
N SER A 140 -0.63 44.77 1.61
CA SER A 140 -1.69 44.53 2.57
C SER A 140 -2.90 45.46 2.38
N LYS A 141 -4.13 44.96 2.60
CA LYS A 141 -5.15 45.64 3.44
C LYS A 141 -6.42 44.80 3.68
N THR A 142 -6.58 44.42 4.94
CA THR A 142 -7.79 44.42 5.78
C THR A 142 -9.04 45.10 5.24
N LYS A 143 -10.20 44.44 5.40
CA LYS A 143 -11.53 45.05 5.60
C LYS A 143 -12.47 43.97 6.18
N LYS A 144 -12.61 43.85 7.51
CA LYS A 144 -13.66 44.45 8.37
C LYS A 144 -14.82 45.13 7.65
#